data_AF-A0A834Y772-F1
#
_entry.id   AF-A0A834Y772-F1
#
_cell.length_a   1.000
_cell.length_b   1.000
_cell.length_c   1.000
_cell.angle_alpha   90.00
_cell.angle_beta   90.00
_cell.angle_gamma   90.00
#
_symmetry.space_group_name_H-M   'P 1'
#
loop_
_entity.id
_entity.type
_entity.pdbx_description
1 polymer ?
#
loop_
_entity_poly.entity_id
_entity_poly.type
_entity_poly.pdbx_seq_one_letter_code
_entity_poly.pdbx_strand_id
1 'polypeptide(L)'
;MIENILHKTMFIRILICLLGIIVLINDTEASWEDWWTYDGISGPSFWGLINPQWSLCSKGRRQSPINIEPDKLLFDPHLRPVQVDKHKVAGSLHNTGQFLVFKADKDAKTRVNITGGPLAYHYQFEEIYIHYGMENGHGSEHRVNNYAFPAEIQVYGFNAELYHNMSEAQHKSQGLVALSIMVQLGEKPNPELRIITSVFNKVQYRTQTAPVGHLSLRELLPETDGYMTYEGSTTHPGCWETAVWLILNKPIYISAQELYALRRLMQGTELTPKAPLGNNARPLQGLHHRTIRTNIDFRKPPDSKCPSMTPDTRYRANTWQDDGSLTHNVV
;
A
#
# COMPACT_ATOMS: atom_id res chain seq x y z
N MET A 1 59.47 24.48 33.58
CA MET A 1 59.40 23.32 32.64
C MET A 1 58.25 22.38 32.96
N ILE A 2 57.91 22.15 34.24
CA ILE A 2 56.85 21.22 34.68
C ILE A 2 55.42 21.74 34.41
N GLU A 3 55.15 23.03 34.58
CA GLU A 3 53.81 23.61 34.30
C GLU A 3 53.36 23.48 32.84
N ASN A 4 54.31 23.57 31.91
CA ASN A 4 54.03 23.48 30.47
C ASN A 4 53.62 22.05 30.04
N ILE A 5 54.02 21.04 30.81
CA ILE A 5 53.69 19.63 30.57
C ILE A 5 52.29 19.32 31.11
N LEU A 6 51.94 19.86 32.29
CA LEU A 6 50.59 19.74 32.85
C LEU A 6 49.54 20.41 31.95
N HIS A 7 49.85 21.59 31.40
CA HIS A 7 48.91 22.29 30.54
C HIS A 7 48.65 21.54 29.22
N LYS A 8 49.69 20.95 28.62
CA LYS A 8 49.58 20.13 27.41
C LYS A 8 48.81 18.84 27.64
N THR A 9 49.04 18.15 28.76
CA THR A 9 48.31 16.92 29.09
C THR A 9 46.84 17.17 29.42
N MET A 10 46.50 18.30 30.04
CA MET A 10 45.12 18.72 30.27
C MET A 10 44.40 19.05 28.96
N PHE A 11 45.05 19.76 28.04
CA PHE A 11 44.51 20.07 26.71
C PHE A 11 44.23 18.82 25.88
N ILE A 12 45.15 17.84 25.89
CA ILE A 12 44.99 16.57 25.18
C ILE A 12 43.81 15.77 25.76
N ARG A 13 43.64 15.74 27.08
CA ARG A 13 42.51 15.05 27.72
C ARG A 13 41.17 15.72 27.41
N ILE A 14 41.11 17.05 27.38
CA ILE A 14 39.90 17.79 26.98
C ILE A 14 39.58 17.53 25.50
N LEU A 15 40.58 17.51 24.63
CA LEU A 15 40.39 17.23 23.20
C LEU A 15 39.91 15.80 22.95
N ILE A 16 40.45 14.81 23.69
CA ILE A 16 39.98 13.40 23.62
C ILE A 16 38.56 13.27 24.16
N CYS A 17 38.20 13.96 25.25
CA CYS A 17 36.82 13.99 25.75
C CYS A 17 35.86 14.66 24.76
N LEU A 18 36.26 15.77 24.11
CA LEU A 18 35.44 16.44 23.09
C LEU A 18 35.28 15.57 21.83
N LEU A 19 36.33 14.90 21.38
CA LEU A 19 36.26 13.92 20.28
C LEU A 19 35.39 12.71 20.66
N GLY A 20 35.48 12.23 21.91
CA GLY A 20 34.60 11.18 22.43
C GLY A 20 33.13 11.60 22.50
N ILE A 21 32.85 12.85 22.87
CA ILE A 21 31.50 13.43 22.88
C ILE A 21 30.98 13.62 21.44
N ILE A 22 31.80 14.06 20.50
CA ILE A 22 31.41 14.20 19.08
C ILE A 22 31.12 12.82 18.45
N VAL A 23 31.89 11.79 18.80
CA VAL A 23 31.62 10.40 18.35
C VAL A 23 30.34 9.84 18.96
N LEU A 24 29.94 10.28 20.17
CA LEU A 24 28.67 9.89 20.79
C LEU A 24 27.43 10.62 20.23
N ILE A 25 27.61 11.71 19.47
CA ILE A 25 26.51 12.45 18.85
C ILE A 25 26.21 11.95 17.41
N ASN A 26 27.02 11.02 16.89
CA ASN A 26 26.87 10.54 15.51
C ASN A 26 25.85 9.41 15.30
N ASP A 27 25.08 9.00 16.31
CA ASP A 27 24.02 8.00 16.14
C ASP A 27 22.66 8.57 16.55
N THR A 28 22.05 9.26 15.59
CA THR A 28 20.62 9.26 15.20
C THR A 28 20.28 10.62 14.60
N GLU A 29 20.56 10.82 13.31
CA GLU A 29 19.78 11.79 12.54
C GLU A 29 18.33 11.28 12.52
N ALA A 30 17.53 11.72 13.49
CA ALA A 30 16.09 11.56 13.42
C ALA A 30 15.58 12.43 12.28
N SER A 31 15.39 11.83 11.10
CA SER A 31 14.75 12.51 9.98
C SER A 31 13.30 12.81 10.33
N TRP A 32 12.91 14.08 10.28
CA TRP A 32 11.51 14.50 10.45
C TRP A 32 10.59 13.89 9.38
N GLU A 33 11.14 13.46 8.23
CA GLU A 33 10.41 12.75 7.18
C GLU A 33 9.94 11.36 7.65
N ASP A 34 10.62 10.76 8.62
CA ASP A 34 10.31 9.44 9.19
C ASP A 34 9.50 9.53 10.49
N TRP A 35 9.21 10.73 10.98
CA TRP A 35 8.49 10.96 12.24
C TRP A 35 6.96 10.96 12.04
N TRP A 36 6.44 9.81 11.63
CA TRP A 36 5.00 9.60 11.47
C TRP A 36 4.61 8.13 11.70
N THR A 37 3.33 7.90 12.00
CA THR A 37 2.74 6.58 12.26
C THR A 37 1.31 6.53 11.68
N TYR A 38 0.67 5.37 11.78
CA TYR A 38 -0.77 5.23 11.49
C TYR A 38 -1.67 5.46 12.71
N ASP A 39 -1.08 5.57 13.91
CA ASP A 39 -1.80 5.73 15.17
C ASP A 39 -1.37 6.97 15.97
N GLY A 40 -2.22 7.42 16.89
CA GLY A 40 -1.88 8.43 17.88
C GLY A 40 -1.65 9.84 17.32
N ILE A 41 -0.83 10.61 18.03
CA ILE A 41 -0.54 12.03 17.71
C ILE A 41 0.25 12.23 16.42
N SER A 42 0.85 11.16 15.89
CA SER A 42 1.58 11.12 14.62
C SER A 42 0.81 10.39 13.51
N GLY A 43 -0.48 10.10 13.75
CA GLY A 43 -1.38 9.42 12.85
C GLY A 43 -1.90 10.28 11.69
N PRO A 44 -2.67 9.68 10.76
CA PRO A 44 -3.09 10.33 9.50
C PRO A 44 -3.86 11.64 9.66
N SER A 45 -4.62 11.80 10.74
CA SER A 45 -5.34 13.05 11.04
C SER A 45 -4.41 14.24 11.29
N PHE A 46 -3.14 13.98 11.63
CA PHE A 46 -2.17 15.01 12.01
C PHE A 46 -1.02 15.17 11.00
N TRP A 47 -0.89 14.31 9.99
CA TRP A 47 0.23 14.36 9.04
C TRP A 47 0.46 15.76 8.45
N GLY A 48 -0.59 16.44 7.98
CA GLY A 48 -0.47 17.78 7.42
C GLY A 48 -0.15 18.90 8.42
N LEU A 49 -0.24 18.62 9.73
CA LEU A 49 0.16 19.54 10.80
C LEU A 49 1.61 19.31 11.25
N ILE A 50 2.09 18.07 11.16
CA ILE A 50 3.42 17.66 11.63
C ILE A 50 4.51 18.16 10.68
N ASN A 51 4.27 18.09 9.37
CA ASN A 51 5.22 18.53 8.36
C ASN A 51 4.53 19.49 7.37
N PRO A 52 5.01 20.74 7.21
CA PRO A 52 4.47 21.70 6.26
C PRO A 52 4.45 21.19 4.80
N GLN A 53 5.39 20.31 4.43
CA GLN A 53 5.44 19.69 3.10
C GLN A 53 4.28 18.71 2.85
N TRP A 54 3.61 18.23 3.91
CA TRP A 54 2.47 17.32 3.85
C TRP A 54 1.13 18.03 3.96
N SER A 55 1.08 19.35 3.70
CA SER A 55 -0.13 20.16 3.85
C SER A 55 -1.35 19.65 3.08
N LEU A 56 -1.14 18.92 1.97
CA LEU A 56 -2.20 18.28 1.20
C LEU A 56 -2.94 17.20 1.99
N CYS A 57 -2.29 16.56 2.98
CA CYS A 57 -2.95 15.57 3.84
C CYS A 57 -4.13 16.15 4.62
N SER A 58 -4.15 17.47 4.86
CA SER A 58 -5.23 18.16 5.58
C SER A 58 -6.05 19.11 4.69
N LYS A 59 -5.44 19.68 3.64
CA LYS A 59 -6.08 20.69 2.77
C LYS A 59 -6.56 20.14 1.44
N GLY A 60 -6.06 18.97 1.03
CA GLY A 60 -6.37 18.34 -0.24
C GLY A 60 -7.86 18.04 -0.39
N ARG A 61 -8.33 18.05 -1.64
CA ARG A 61 -9.73 17.76 -2.01
C ARG A 61 -9.87 16.54 -2.91
N ARG A 62 -8.77 16.00 -3.41
CA ARG A 62 -8.69 14.75 -4.19
C ARG A 62 -7.92 13.68 -3.40
N GLN A 63 -8.14 13.61 -2.10
CA GLN A 63 -7.42 12.70 -1.22
C GLN A 63 -7.89 11.23 -1.36
N SER A 64 -6.99 10.30 -1.13
CA SER A 64 -7.21 8.85 -1.12
C SER A 64 -6.81 8.26 0.24
N PRO A 65 -7.34 7.11 0.66
CA PRO A 65 -8.29 6.23 -0.05
C PRO A 65 -9.74 6.71 0.02
N ILE A 66 -10.63 6.07 -0.74
CA ILE A 66 -12.07 6.34 -0.73
C ILE A 66 -12.89 5.05 -0.64
N ASN A 67 -14.16 5.18 -0.25
CA ASN A 67 -15.14 4.10 -0.38
C ASN A 67 -15.70 4.10 -1.81
N ILE A 68 -15.69 2.95 -2.46
CA ILE A 68 -16.26 2.73 -3.78
C ILE A 68 -17.67 2.22 -3.63
N GLU A 69 -18.65 3.03 -3.99
CA GLU A 69 -20.08 2.67 -3.94
C GLU A 69 -20.53 2.22 -5.34
N PRO A 70 -20.85 0.92 -5.56
CA PRO A 70 -21.21 0.40 -6.88
C PRO A 70 -22.34 1.17 -7.57
N ASP A 71 -23.35 1.58 -6.80
CA ASP A 71 -24.53 2.30 -7.31
C ASP A 71 -24.22 3.73 -7.79
N LYS A 72 -23.04 4.26 -7.47
CA LYS A 72 -22.57 5.60 -7.88
C LYS A 72 -21.53 5.55 -8.98
N LEU A 73 -21.17 4.36 -9.48
CA LEU A 73 -20.18 4.21 -10.54
C LEU A 73 -20.74 4.69 -11.88
N LEU A 74 -19.94 5.49 -12.58
CA LEU A 74 -20.24 5.90 -13.94
C LEU A 74 -19.61 4.90 -14.92
N PHE A 75 -20.45 4.12 -15.61
CA PHE A 75 -19.96 3.28 -16.71
C PHE A 75 -19.43 4.16 -17.84
N ASP A 76 -18.17 3.93 -18.23
CA ASP A 76 -17.49 4.61 -19.32
C ASP A 76 -17.03 3.56 -20.35
N PRO A 77 -17.70 3.45 -21.52
CA PRO A 77 -17.38 2.45 -22.53
C PRO A 77 -16.05 2.71 -23.26
N HIS A 78 -15.43 3.89 -23.07
CA HIS A 78 -14.15 4.23 -23.69
C HIS A 78 -12.95 3.82 -22.84
N LEU A 79 -13.18 3.32 -21.62
CA LEU A 79 -12.15 2.75 -20.78
C LEU A 79 -11.60 1.46 -21.40
N ARG A 80 -10.35 1.52 -21.83
CA ARG A 80 -9.63 0.41 -22.47
C ARG A 80 -9.19 -0.62 -21.42
N PRO A 81 -8.89 -1.87 -21.80
CA PRO A 81 -8.25 -2.82 -20.89
C PRO A 81 -6.90 -2.28 -20.37
N VAL A 82 -6.60 -2.55 -19.10
CA VAL A 82 -5.30 -2.23 -18.50
C VAL A 82 -4.28 -3.25 -18.99
N GLN A 83 -3.14 -2.77 -19.47
CA GLN A 83 -2.05 -3.60 -19.97
C GLN A 83 -0.84 -3.43 -19.06
N VAL A 84 -0.26 -4.56 -18.66
CA VAL A 84 0.96 -4.61 -17.87
C VAL A 84 1.92 -5.56 -18.56
N ASP A 85 3.16 -5.12 -18.73
CA ASP A 85 4.19 -5.95 -19.37
C ASP A 85 4.41 -7.26 -18.60
N LYS A 86 4.72 -8.31 -19.35
CA LYS A 86 4.91 -9.67 -18.79
C LYS A 86 6.30 -9.91 -18.22
N HIS A 87 7.20 -8.95 -18.36
CA HIS A 87 8.56 -9.07 -17.88
C HIS A 87 8.60 -9.23 -16.35
N LYS A 88 9.58 -10.02 -15.89
CA LYS A 88 9.87 -10.14 -14.46
C LYS A 88 10.86 -9.07 -14.05
N VAL A 89 10.68 -8.56 -12.84
CA VAL A 89 11.54 -7.53 -12.25
C VAL A 89 12.19 -8.06 -10.98
N ALA A 90 13.42 -7.61 -10.77
CA ALA A 90 14.15 -7.78 -9.53
C ALA A 90 14.01 -6.50 -8.69
N GLY A 91 14.17 -6.65 -7.39
CA GLY A 91 14.10 -5.57 -6.43
C GLY A 91 14.35 -6.08 -5.03
N SER A 92 13.97 -5.27 -4.05
CA SER A 92 14.06 -5.64 -2.65
C SER A 92 12.85 -5.20 -1.85
N LEU A 93 12.47 -6.05 -0.91
CA LEU A 93 11.41 -5.81 0.05
C LEU A 93 12.01 -5.16 1.29
N HIS A 94 11.47 -4.04 1.71
CA HIS A 94 11.95 -3.26 2.85
C HIS A 94 10.85 -3.16 3.90
N ASN A 95 11.21 -3.38 5.16
CA ASN A 95 10.39 -3.00 6.29
C ASN A 95 10.82 -1.60 6.77
N THR A 96 9.99 -0.60 6.51
CA THR A 96 10.28 0.80 6.89
C THR A 96 9.94 1.09 8.35
N GLY A 97 9.19 0.22 9.01
CA GLY A 97 8.57 0.44 10.31
C GLY A 97 7.14 0.96 10.22
N GLN A 98 6.74 1.56 9.10
CA GLN A 98 5.37 2.00 8.84
C GLN A 98 4.64 1.13 7.82
N PHE A 99 5.35 0.61 6.83
CA PHE A 99 4.82 -0.29 5.82
C PHE A 99 5.88 -1.27 5.33
N LEU A 100 5.41 -2.28 4.60
CA LEU A 100 6.27 -3.16 3.83
C LEU A 100 6.22 -2.71 2.37
N VAL A 101 7.38 -2.33 1.83
CA VAL A 101 7.49 -1.79 0.47
C VAL A 101 8.47 -2.61 -0.36
N PHE A 102 8.04 -3.12 -1.50
CA PHE A 102 8.95 -3.66 -2.51
C PHE A 102 9.36 -2.53 -3.45
N LYS A 103 10.67 -2.37 -3.67
CA LYS A 103 11.23 -1.37 -4.60
C LYS A 103 11.94 -2.10 -5.72
N ALA A 104 11.58 -1.80 -6.96
CA ALA A 104 12.24 -2.34 -8.14
C ALA A 104 13.67 -1.82 -8.26
N ASP A 105 14.57 -2.65 -8.79
CA ASP A 105 15.96 -2.26 -8.99
C ASP A 105 16.07 -1.15 -10.06
N LYS A 106 16.54 0.03 -9.65
CA LYS A 106 16.70 1.21 -10.54
C LYS A 106 17.68 0.97 -11.68
N ASP A 107 18.64 0.06 -11.52
CA ASP A 107 19.63 -0.25 -12.57
C ASP A 107 19.25 -1.47 -13.41
N ALA A 108 18.06 -2.05 -13.20
CA ALA A 108 17.59 -3.18 -14.00
C ALA A 108 17.48 -2.81 -15.48
N LYS A 109 17.99 -3.69 -16.35
CA LYS A 109 17.87 -3.53 -17.81
C LYS A 109 16.44 -3.64 -18.31
N THR A 110 15.60 -4.37 -17.58
CA THR A 110 14.21 -4.64 -17.94
C THR A 110 13.30 -3.82 -17.06
N ARG A 111 12.43 -3.03 -17.69
CA ARG A 111 11.36 -2.27 -17.05
C ARG A 111 10.01 -2.92 -17.32
N VAL A 112 9.05 -2.64 -16.46
CA VAL A 112 7.65 -3.05 -16.64
C VAL A 112 6.82 -1.80 -16.79
N ASN A 113 6.12 -1.69 -17.91
CA ASN A 113 5.20 -0.58 -18.17
C ASN A 113 3.75 -0.97 -17.86
N ILE A 114 2.99 0.03 -17.49
CA ILE A 114 1.55 0.02 -17.24
C ILE A 114 0.94 1.01 -18.24
N THR A 115 0.03 0.51 -19.07
CA THR A 115 -0.60 1.27 -20.16
C THR A 115 -2.09 0.90 -20.30
N GLY A 116 -2.80 1.59 -21.19
CA GLY A 116 -4.22 1.35 -21.41
C GLY A 116 -5.06 1.92 -20.27
N GLY A 117 -6.20 1.31 -19.99
CA GLY A 117 -7.09 1.84 -18.96
C GLY A 117 -7.58 3.27 -19.26
N PRO A 118 -7.61 4.16 -18.25
CA PRO A 118 -7.82 5.60 -18.41
C PRO A 118 -6.55 6.39 -18.75
N LEU A 119 -5.40 5.72 -18.90
CA LEU A 119 -4.09 6.37 -19.00
C LEU A 119 -3.84 6.89 -20.42
N ALA A 120 -3.36 8.12 -20.50
CA ALA A 120 -2.93 8.75 -21.74
C ALA A 120 -1.47 8.41 -22.11
N TYR A 121 -0.63 8.14 -21.10
CA TYR A 121 0.81 7.92 -21.21
C TYR A 121 1.19 6.50 -20.79
N HIS A 122 2.43 6.10 -21.08
CA HIS A 122 3.03 4.94 -20.43
C HIS A 122 3.61 5.28 -19.06
N TYR A 123 3.30 4.44 -18.09
CA TYR A 123 3.80 4.54 -16.73
C TYR A 123 4.75 3.40 -16.46
N GLN A 124 5.91 3.70 -15.89
CA GLN A 124 6.87 2.69 -15.48
C GLN A 124 6.62 2.29 -14.03
N PHE A 125 6.51 1.00 -13.76
CA PHE A 125 6.41 0.44 -12.41
C PHE A 125 7.68 0.70 -11.58
N GLU A 126 7.53 1.08 -10.31
CA GLU A 126 8.65 1.36 -9.40
C GLU A 126 8.49 0.69 -8.03
N GLU A 127 7.32 0.81 -7.38
CA GLU A 127 7.13 0.38 -5.98
C GLU A 127 5.83 -0.37 -5.74
N ILE A 128 5.82 -1.30 -4.77
CA ILE A 128 4.61 -1.97 -4.27
C ILE A 128 4.52 -1.76 -2.76
N TYR A 129 3.42 -1.21 -2.30
CA TYR A 129 3.09 -1.04 -0.88
C TYR A 129 2.09 -2.08 -0.44
N ILE A 130 2.27 -2.63 0.76
CA ILE A 130 1.36 -3.60 1.36
C ILE A 130 0.73 -3.01 2.61
N HIS A 131 -0.58 -2.79 2.55
CA HIS A 131 -1.42 -2.37 3.67
C HIS A 131 -2.20 -3.57 4.18
N TYR A 132 -2.22 -3.79 5.48
CA TYR A 132 -2.90 -4.94 6.08
C TYR A 132 -3.34 -4.68 7.51
N GLY A 133 -4.38 -5.38 7.94
CA GLY A 133 -4.91 -5.29 9.30
C GLY A 133 -4.45 -6.45 10.16
N MET A 134 -4.53 -6.24 11.48
CA MET A 134 -4.30 -7.29 12.47
C MET A 134 -5.46 -8.29 12.57
N GLU A 135 -6.62 -7.93 12.00
CA GLU A 135 -7.83 -8.75 11.94
C GLU A 135 -8.26 -8.97 10.48
N ASN A 136 -9.11 -9.96 10.23
CA ASN A 136 -9.51 -10.31 8.86
C ASN A 136 -10.58 -9.36 8.29
N GLY A 137 -11.29 -8.61 9.14
CA GLY A 137 -12.33 -7.67 8.71
C GLY A 137 -11.81 -6.29 8.32
N HIS A 138 -10.51 -6.03 8.48
CA HIS A 138 -9.89 -4.72 8.29
C HIS A 138 -8.49 -4.87 7.69
N GLY A 139 -8.02 -3.87 6.94
CA GLY A 139 -6.65 -3.83 6.44
C GLY A 139 -6.46 -3.11 5.13
N SER A 140 -7.41 -3.26 4.20
CA SER A 140 -7.44 -2.43 2.99
C SER A 140 -7.68 -0.96 3.35
N GLU A 141 -7.05 -0.09 2.58
CA GLU A 141 -7.24 1.36 2.69
C GLU A 141 -8.53 1.76 1.97
N HIS A 142 -8.66 1.33 0.71
CA HIS A 142 -9.90 1.42 -0.04
C HIS A 142 -10.93 0.45 0.52
N ARG A 143 -12.20 0.81 0.35
CA ARG A 143 -13.34 -0.04 0.64
C ARG A 143 -14.24 -0.15 -0.57
N VAL A 144 -14.96 -1.27 -0.68
CA VAL A 144 -15.98 -1.48 -1.70
C VAL A 144 -17.30 -1.68 -0.98
N ASN A 145 -18.25 -0.76 -1.18
CA ASN A 145 -19.52 -0.74 -0.46
C ASN A 145 -19.35 -0.86 1.07
N ASN A 146 -18.43 -0.08 1.62
CA ASN A 146 -17.99 -0.10 3.03
C ASN A 146 -17.35 -1.40 3.52
N TYR A 147 -17.24 -2.42 2.67
CA TYR A 147 -16.49 -3.64 2.96
C TYR A 147 -14.99 -3.38 2.88
N ALA A 148 -14.27 -3.75 3.93
CA ALA A 148 -12.81 -3.75 3.98
C ALA A 148 -12.28 -5.17 3.83
N PHE A 149 -11.13 -5.30 3.18
CA PHE A 149 -10.42 -6.56 2.99
C PHE A 149 -9.31 -6.70 4.04
N PRO A 150 -8.83 -7.92 4.34
CA PRO A 150 -7.70 -8.15 5.25
C PRO A 150 -6.43 -7.40 4.87
N ALA A 151 -6.21 -7.17 3.57
CA ALA A 151 -5.08 -6.43 3.05
C ALA A 151 -5.37 -5.80 1.67
N GLU A 152 -4.56 -4.82 1.30
CA GLU A 152 -4.53 -4.17 0.00
C GLU A 152 -3.08 -4.03 -0.46
N ILE A 153 -2.83 -4.40 -1.71
CA ILE A 153 -1.56 -4.19 -2.39
C ILE A 153 -1.72 -3.01 -3.33
N GLN A 154 -0.86 -2.02 -3.18
CA GLN A 154 -0.85 -0.81 -4.00
C GLN A 154 0.42 -0.78 -4.83
N VAL A 155 0.26 -0.95 -6.15
CA VAL A 155 1.35 -0.93 -7.12
C VAL A 155 1.45 0.47 -7.68
N TYR A 156 2.59 1.12 -7.49
CA TYR A 156 2.86 2.46 -8.01
C TYR A 156 3.77 2.42 -9.23
N GLY A 157 3.40 3.22 -10.22
CA GLY A 157 4.25 3.58 -11.33
C GLY A 157 4.23 5.08 -11.57
N PHE A 158 5.24 5.58 -12.27
CA PHE A 158 5.36 7.00 -12.61
C PHE A 158 5.30 7.21 -14.12
N ASN A 159 4.83 8.38 -14.54
CA ASN A 159 4.78 8.75 -15.95
C ASN A 159 6.21 8.95 -16.49
N ALA A 160 6.71 7.94 -17.19
CA ALA A 160 8.07 7.92 -17.71
C ALA A 160 8.21 8.68 -19.05
N GLU A 161 7.09 9.08 -19.66
CA GLU A 161 7.10 9.98 -20.83
C GLU A 161 7.43 11.42 -20.44
N LEU A 162 6.95 11.85 -19.28
CA LEU A 162 7.00 13.26 -18.87
C LEU A 162 8.05 13.55 -17.80
N TYR A 163 8.44 12.56 -16.99
CA TYR A 163 9.30 12.78 -15.83
C TYR A 163 10.45 11.78 -15.78
N HIS A 164 11.58 12.21 -15.21
CA HIS A 164 12.78 11.38 -15.17
C HIS A 164 12.72 10.25 -14.14
N ASN A 165 11.94 10.43 -13.06
CA ASN A 165 11.82 9.47 -11.98
C ASN A 165 10.55 9.71 -11.16
N MET A 166 10.17 8.72 -10.34
CA MET A 166 9.01 8.80 -9.46
C MET A 166 9.09 9.96 -8.44
N SER A 167 10.30 10.31 -7.97
CA SER A 167 10.49 11.39 -6.99
C SER A 167 10.10 12.77 -7.53
N GLU A 168 10.35 13.01 -8.81
CA GLU A 168 9.87 14.19 -9.53
C GLU A 168 8.38 14.07 -9.81
N ALA A 169 7.96 12.94 -10.40
CA ALA A 169 6.61 12.73 -10.89
C ALA A 169 5.55 12.85 -9.79
N GLN A 170 5.81 12.37 -8.57
CA GLN A 170 4.85 12.43 -7.46
C GLN A 170 4.41 13.86 -7.11
N HIS A 171 5.17 14.89 -7.50
CA HIS A 171 4.85 16.30 -7.29
C HIS A 171 4.21 16.99 -8.51
N LYS A 172 3.90 16.24 -9.57
CA LYS A 172 3.46 16.77 -10.87
C LYS A 172 2.14 16.15 -11.32
N SER A 173 1.38 16.92 -12.10
CA SER A 173 0.07 16.48 -12.62
C SER A 173 0.21 15.21 -13.45
N GLN A 174 -0.73 14.26 -13.26
CA GLN A 174 -0.69 12.94 -13.92
C GLN A 174 0.64 12.20 -13.72
N GLY A 175 1.35 12.49 -12.63
CA GLY A 175 2.67 11.95 -12.36
C GLY A 175 2.67 10.49 -11.99
N LEU A 176 1.62 10.00 -11.32
CA LEU A 176 1.57 8.64 -10.81
C LEU A 176 0.36 7.86 -11.34
N VAL A 177 0.55 6.56 -11.50
CA VAL A 177 -0.51 5.56 -11.58
C VAL A 177 -0.42 4.66 -10.37
N ALA A 178 -1.57 4.28 -9.82
CA ALA A 178 -1.65 3.33 -8.71
C ALA A 178 -2.66 2.23 -9.03
N LEU A 179 -2.22 0.97 -9.07
CA LEU A 179 -3.12 -0.19 -9.12
C LEU A 179 -3.42 -0.65 -7.70
N SER A 180 -4.69 -0.67 -7.32
CA SER A 180 -5.15 -1.20 -6.03
C SER A 180 -5.67 -2.62 -6.23
N ILE A 181 -5.07 -3.56 -5.52
CA ILE A 181 -5.39 -4.99 -5.55
C ILE A 181 -5.85 -5.39 -4.16
N MET A 182 -7.12 -5.74 -4.04
CA MET A 182 -7.67 -6.27 -2.79
C MET A 182 -7.14 -7.67 -2.52
N VAL A 183 -6.88 -7.99 -1.26
CA VAL A 183 -6.35 -9.31 -0.85
C VAL A 183 -7.31 -9.95 0.13
N GLN A 184 -7.81 -11.14 -0.20
CA GLN A 184 -8.73 -11.92 0.62
C GLN A 184 -8.07 -13.24 1.07
N LEU A 185 -8.50 -13.77 2.22
CA LEU A 185 -8.13 -15.13 2.59
C LEU A 185 -8.72 -16.15 1.60
N GLY A 186 -7.92 -17.11 1.16
CA GLY A 186 -8.37 -18.19 0.28
C GLY A 186 -7.44 -19.40 0.26
N GLU A 187 -7.94 -20.53 -0.22
CA GLU A 187 -7.21 -21.79 -0.27
C GLU A 187 -6.18 -21.86 -1.42
N LYS A 188 -6.40 -21.08 -2.48
CA LYS A 188 -5.53 -20.99 -3.64
C LYS A 188 -4.80 -19.64 -3.65
N PRO A 189 -3.71 -19.48 -2.90
CA PRO A 189 -2.98 -18.21 -2.82
C PRO A 189 -2.36 -17.84 -4.17
N ASN A 190 -2.20 -16.54 -4.42
CA ASN A 190 -1.53 -16.05 -5.62
C ASN A 190 -0.03 -16.44 -5.60
N PRO A 191 0.49 -17.16 -6.62
CA PRO A 191 1.88 -17.61 -6.64
C PRO A 191 2.93 -16.49 -6.65
N GLU A 192 2.66 -15.35 -7.30
CA GLU A 192 3.58 -14.20 -7.30
C GLU A 192 3.60 -13.50 -5.94
N LEU A 193 2.44 -13.39 -5.27
CA LEU A 193 2.39 -12.92 -3.89
C LEU A 193 3.21 -13.84 -2.97
N ARG A 194 3.23 -15.15 -3.23
CA ARG A 194 4.05 -16.10 -2.48
C ARG A 194 5.55 -15.82 -2.57
N ILE A 195 6.03 -15.30 -3.70
CA ILE A 195 7.45 -14.89 -3.86
C ILE A 195 7.78 -13.79 -2.85
N ILE A 196 6.90 -12.78 -2.72
CA ILE A 196 7.07 -11.68 -1.76
C ILE A 196 6.96 -12.21 -0.32
N THR A 197 5.96 -13.03 -0.03
CA THR A 197 5.73 -13.53 1.35
C THR A 197 6.83 -14.48 1.83
N SER A 198 7.52 -15.17 0.90
CA SER A 198 8.59 -16.11 1.23
C SER A 198 9.79 -15.47 1.93
N VAL A 199 9.95 -14.14 1.83
CA VAL A 199 11.06 -13.40 2.43
C VAL A 199 10.68 -12.62 3.69
N PHE A 200 9.43 -12.72 4.19
CA PHE A 200 8.98 -11.97 5.38
C PHE A 200 9.80 -12.22 6.63
N ASN A 201 10.31 -13.43 6.82
CA ASN A 201 11.20 -13.76 7.94
C ASN A 201 12.55 -13.02 7.91
N LYS A 202 12.95 -12.49 6.75
CA LYS A 202 14.18 -11.70 6.58
C LYS A 202 13.96 -10.20 6.76
N VAL A 203 12.70 -9.76 6.87
CA VAL A 203 12.30 -8.35 6.99
C VAL A 203 11.40 -8.13 8.20
N GLN A 204 11.54 -8.95 9.23
CA GLN A 204 10.67 -8.93 10.39
C GLN A 204 10.74 -7.59 11.14
N TYR A 205 11.89 -6.93 11.15
CA TYR A 205 12.12 -5.70 11.90
C TYR A 205 12.38 -4.50 10.97
N ARG A 206 12.12 -3.29 11.47
CA ARG A 206 12.42 -2.03 10.78
C ARG A 206 13.87 -1.99 10.29
N THR A 207 14.08 -1.36 9.14
CA THR A 207 15.33 -1.22 8.38
C THR A 207 15.83 -2.49 7.69
N GLN A 208 15.28 -3.67 8.03
CA GLN A 208 15.64 -4.90 7.32
C GLN A 208 15.12 -4.90 5.89
N THR A 209 15.94 -5.48 5.01
CA THR A 209 15.69 -5.56 3.57
C THR A 209 15.99 -6.98 3.08
N ALA A 210 15.19 -7.49 2.15
CA ALA A 210 15.41 -8.79 1.52
C ALA A 210 15.25 -8.74 -0.01
N PRO A 211 16.14 -9.38 -0.79
CA PRO A 211 16.04 -9.38 -2.23
C PRO A 211 14.88 -10.25 -2.73
N VAL A 212 14.23 -9.80 -3.79
CA VAL A 212 13.18 -10.51 -4.53
C VAL A 212 13.50 -10.41 -6.02
N GLY A 213 13.97 -11.51 -6.62
CA GLY A 213 14.67 -11.44 -7.90
C GLY A 213 13.83 -11.64 -9.17
N HIS A 214 12.58 -12.10 -9.07
CA HIS A 214 11.81 -12.54 -10.24
C HIS A 214 10.30 -12.37 -10.08
N LEU A 215 9.86 -11.16 -9.70
CA LEU A 215 8.45 -10.84 -9.55
C LEU A 215 7.82 -10.48 -10.90
N SER A 216 6.72 -11.13 -11.28
CA SER A 216 5.90 -10.73 -12.42
C SER A 216 4.73 -9.89 -11.94
N LEU A 217 4.70 -8.60 -12.32
CA LEU A 217 3.58 -7.75 -11.96
C LEU A 217 2.28 -8.22 -12.62
N ARG A 218 2.34 -8.71 -13.87
CA ARG A 218 1.16 -9.21 -14.60
C ARG A 218 0.50 -10.40 -13.89
N GLU A 219 1.29 -11.33 -13.38
CA GLU A 219 0.79 -12.55 -12.70
C GLU A 219 0.42 -12.27 -11.23
N LEU A 220 0.89 -11.16 -10.65
CA LEU A 220 0.39 -10.65 -9.36
C LEU A 220 -1.03 -10.09 -9.49
N LEU A 221 -1.40 -9.56 -10.66
CA LEU A 221 -2.74 -9.02 -10.87
C LEU A 221 -3.80 -10.13 -10.86
N PRO A 222 -5.01 -9.86 -10.35
CA PRO A 222 -6.13 -10.77 -10.44
C PRO A 222 -6.59 -10.96 -11.89
N GLU A 223 -7.10 -12.15 -12.20
CA GLU A 223 -7.70 -12.45 -13.50
C GLU A 223 -9.06 -11.75 -13.67
N THR A 224 -9.03 -10.48 -14.05
CA THR A 224 -10.19 -9.64 -14.39
C THR A 224 -9.77 -8.54 -15.36
N ASP A 225 -10.67 -8.20 -16.28
CA ASP A 225 -10.55 -6.98 -17.10
C ASP A 225 -11.33 -5.80 -16.49
N GLY A 226 -12.17 -6.08 -15.49
CA GLY A 226 -13.01 -5.08 -14.83
C GLY A 226 -12.24 -4.27 -13.79
N TYR A 227 -12.42 -2.96 -13.79
CA TYR A 227 -11.83 -2.06 -12.81
C TYR A 227 -12.66 -0.78 -12.61
N MET A 228 -12.38 -0.08 -11.51
CA MET A 228 -12.86 1.27 -11.24
C MET A 228 -11.68 2.23 -11.26
N THR A 229 -11.91 3.49 -11.65
CA THR A 229 -10.84 4.49 -11.71
C THR A 229 -11.31 5.88 -11.29
N TYR A 230 -10.42 6.60 -10.63
CA TYR A 230 -10.61 7.97 -10.20
C TYR A 230 -9.26 8.69 -10.02
N GLU A 231 -9.27 10.01 -10.03
CA GLU A 231 -8.10 10.84 -9.70
C GLU A 231 -8.04 11.06 -8.19
N GLY A 232 -6.89 10.73 -7.60
CA GLY A 232 -6.70 10.70 -6.17
C GLY A 232 -5.32 11.20 -5.74
N SER A 233 -4.93 10.77 -4.54
CA SER A 233 -3.62 11.08 -3.97
C SER A 233 -2.82 9.83 -3.65
N THR A 234 -1.55 10.00 -3.29
CA THR A 234 -0.86 9.01 -2.46
C THR A 234 -1.54 8.88 -1.09
N THR A 235 -1.48 7.69 -0.48
CA THR A 235 -2.14 7.39 0.81
C THR A 235 -1.18 7.40 2.00
N HIS A 236 0.09 7.69 1.74
CA HIS A 236 1.12 7.93 2.74
C HIS A 236 1.46 9.43 2.83
N PRO A 237 2.29 9.86 3.79
CA PRO A 237 2.63 11.26 3.95
C PRO A 237 3.17 11.91 2.66
N GLY A 238 2.90 13.21 2.52
CA GLY A 238 2.97 13.93 1.25
C GLY A 238 1.58 14.09 0.64
N CYS A 239 0.80 13.02 0.63
CA CYS A 239 -0.60 13.00 0.18
C CYS A 239 -0.81 13.73 -1.15
N TRP A 240 0.13 13.56 -2.08
CA TRP A 240 0.17 14.33 -3.32
C TRP A 240 -0.96 13.91 -4.25
N GLU A 241 -1.75 14.88 -4.71
CA GLU A 241 -2.94 14.68 -5.56
C GLU A 241 -2.56 14.46 -7.04
N THR A 242 -1.71 13.47 -7.28
CA THR A 242 -1.05 13.21 -8.56
C THR A 242 -1.27 11.80 -9.08
N ALA A 243 -2.03 10.98 -8.34
CA ALA A 243 -2.25 9.57 -8.63
C ALA A 243 -3.56 9.32 -9.39
N VAL A 244 -3.47 8.62 -10.52
CA VAL A 244 -4.63 8.00 -11.17
C VAL A 244 -4.76 6.58 -10.62
N TRP A 245 -5.85 6.33 -9.89
CA TRP A 245 -6.11 5.03 -9.28
C TRP A 245 -6.85 4.10 -10.23
N LEU A 246 -6.45 2.83 -10.25
CA LEU A 246 -7.17 1.72 -10.87
C LEU A 246 -7.41 0.64 -9.82
N ILE A 247 -8.66 0.48 -9.39
CA ILE A 247 -9.07 -0.51 -8.40
C ILE A 247 -9.60 -1.73 -9.16
N LEU A 248 -8.89 -2.85 -9.08
CA LEU A 248 -9.23 -4.04 -9.86
C LEU A 248 -10.43 -4.77 -9.26
N ASN A 249 -11.39 -5.16 -10.11
CA ASN A 249 -12.67 -5.75 -9.69
C ASN A 249 -12.57 -7.26 -9.46
N LYS A 250 -11.57 -7.68 -8.68
CA LYS A 250 -11.41 -9.05 -8.16
C LYS A 250 -10.27 -9.04 -7.15
N PRO A 251 -10.43 -9.66 -5.96
CA PRO A 251 -9.31 -9.80 -5.05
C PRO A 251 -8.34 -10.89 -5.54
N ILE A 252 -7.09 -10.79 -5.12
CA ILE A 252 -6.19 -11.96 -5.09
C ILE A 252 -6.30 -12.64 -3.73
N TYR A 253 -5.85 -13.89 -3.66
CA TYR A 253 -5.94 -14.68 -2.45
C TYR A 253 -4.59 -14.83 -1.75
N ILE A 254 -4.62 -14.80 -0.43
CA ILE A 254 -3.51 -15.08 0.47
C ILE A 254 -3.91 -16.22 1.41
N SER A 255 -2.97 -17.10 1.74
CA SER A 255 -3.22 -18.14 2.74
C SER A 255 -3.22 -17.58 4.16
N ALA A 256 -3.87 -18.28 5.09
CA ALA A 256 -3.85 -17.91 6.50
C ALA A 256 -2.43 -17.85 7.08
N GLN A 257 -1.54 -18.73 6.62
CA GLN A 257 -0.14 -18.77 7.07
C GLN A 257 0.66 -17.55 6.59
N GLU A 258 0.50 -17.16 5.33
CA GLU A 258 1.16 -15.98 4.77
C GLU A 258 0.65 -14.68 5.44
N LEU A 259 -0.65 -14.57 5.66
CA LEU A 259 -1.23 -13.42 6.38
C LEU A 259 -0.78 -13.38 7.85
N TYR A 260 -0.66 -14.53 8.51
CA TYR A 260 -0.09 -14.61 9.84
C TYR A 260 1.37 -14.14 9.87
N ALA A 261 2.17 -14.47 8.85
CA ALA A 261 3.54 -14.00 8.74
C ALA A 261 3.63 -12.47 8.57
N LEU A 262 2.73 -11.84 7.81
CA LEU A 262 2.61 -10.36 7.75
C LEU A 262 2.39 -9.77 9.15
N ARG A 263 1.47 -10.33 9.92
CA ARG A 263 1.10 -9.83 11.26
C ARG A 263 2.19 -10.03 12.33
N ARG A 264 3.31 -10.67 11.98
CA ARG A 264 4.49 -10.84 12.85
C ARG A 264 5.59 -9.81 12.60
N LEU A 265 5.46 -9.01 11.55
CA LEU A 265 6.39 -7.92 11.29
C LEU A 265 6.29 -6.87 12.41
N MET A 266 7.36 -6.11 12.63
CA MET A 266 7.53 -5.20 13.76
C MET A 266 7.87 -3.79 13.26
N GLN A 267 7.32 -2.77 13.93
CA GLN A 267 7.60 -1.36 13.62
C GLN A 267 8.99 -0.88 14.10
N GLY A 268 9.59 -1.61 15.05
CA GLY A 268 10.89 -1.31 15.65
C GLY A 268 12.01 -2.15 15.06
N THR A 269 13.26 -1.82 15.42
CA THR A 269 14.42 -2.63 15.05
C THR A 269 14.47 -3.91 15.90
N GLU A 270 15.37 -4.83 15.59
CA GLU A 270 15.56 -6.05 16.38
C GLU A 270 16.05 -5.75 17.82
N LEU A 271 16.87 -4.70 17.98
CA LEU A 271 17.38 -4.26 19.28
C LEU A 271 16.32 -3.52 20.11
N THR A 272 15.45 -2.77 19.44
CA THR A 272 14.36 -2.01 20.07
C THR A 272 13.03 -2.32 19.39
N PRO A 273 12.49 -3.54 19.60
CA PRO A 273 11.22 -3.93 19.01
C PRO A 273 10.12 -3.01 19.55
N LYS A 274 9.27 -2.53 18.65
CA LYS A 274 8.09 -1.71 18.98
C LYS A 274 6.82 -2.56 18.86
N ALA A 275 5.69 -1.93 18.59
CA ALA A 275 4.47 -2.66 18.27
C ALA A 275 4.62 -3.48 16.98
N PRO A 276 3.77 -4.52 16.79
CA PRO A 276 3.63 -5.17 15.50
C PRO A 276 3.34 -4.15 14.39
N LEU A 277 3.93 -4.35 13.22
CA LEU A 277 3.57 -3.63 12.01
C LEU A 277 2.25 -4.21 11.49
N GLY A 278 1.25 -3.37 11.34
CA GLY A 278 -0.10 -3.72 10.94
C GLY A 278 -1.06 -2.58 11.24
N ASN A 279 -2.30 -2.70 10.78
CA ASN A 279 -3.28 -1.61 10.76
C ASN A 279 -2.70 -0.34 10.10
N ASN A 280 -1.80 -0.53 9.13
CA ASN A 280 -1.08 0.54 8.46
C ASN A 280 -1.91 1.14 7.33
N ALA A 281 -3.18 1.45 7.62
CA ALA A 281 -4.16 1.91 6.66
C ALA A 281 -4.64 3.32 7.01
N ARG A 282 -4.57 4.24 6.06
CA ARG A 282 -5.12 5.59 6.17
C ARG A 282 -6.66 5.51 6.20
N PRO A 283 -7.33 6.29 7.07
CA PRO A 283 -8.79 6.40 7.06
C PRO A 283 -9.33 6.87 5.71
N LEU A 284 -10.59 6.51 5.43
CA LEU A 284 -11.30 6.97 4.24
C LEU A 284 -11.37 8.49 4.16
N GLN A 285 -11.16 9.03 2.97
CA GLN A 285 -11.19 10.44 2.65
C GLN A 285 -12.49 10.81 1.92
N GLY A 286 -12.86 12.09 1.97
CA GLY A 286 -14.06 12.59 1.30
C GLY A 286 -13.96 12.49 -0.23
N LEU A 287 -15.05 12.08 -0.88
CA LEU A 287 -15.10 11.99 -2.35
C LEU A 287 -15.06 13.38 -3.03
N HIS A 288 -15.58 14.43 -2.37
CA HIS A 288 -15.55 15.83 -2.83
C HIS A 288 -15.97 16.02 -4.30
N HIS A 289 -17.12 15.44 -4.67
CA HIS A 289 -17.70 15.52 -6.03
C HIS A 289 -16.88 14.89 -7.15
N ARG A 290 -15.82 14.14 -6.83
CA ARG A 290 -15.13 13.33 -7.84
C ARG A 290 -16.03 12.22 -8.35
N THR A 291 -16.01 12.01 -9.66
CA THR A 291 -16.68 10.89 -10.30
C THR A 291 -15.75 9.68 -10.32
N ILE A 292 -16.29 8.51 -9.97
CA ILE A 292 -15.61 7.24 -10.13
C ILE A 292 -16.16 6.59 -11.39
N ARG A 293 -15.26 6.29 -12.34
CA ARG A 293 -15.62 5.64 -13.60
C ARG A 293 -15.33 4.16 -13.53
N THR A 294 -16.02 3.35 -14.34
CA THR A 294 -15.76 1.93 -14.47
C THR A 294 -15.98 1.45 -15.90
N ASN A 295 -15.24 0.42 -16.31
CA ASN A 295 -15.49 -0.28 -17.57
C ASN A 295 -16.48 -1.46 -17.42
N ILE A 296 -17.07 -1.63 -16.24
CA ILE A 296 -18.03 -2.70 -15.95
C ILE A 296 -19.45 -2.18 -16.23
N ASP A 297 -20.15 -2.83 -17.16
CA ASP A 297 -21.54 -2.50 -17.47
C ASP A 297 -22.49 -3.32 -16.59
N PHE A 298 -22.84 -2.81 -15.41
CA PHE A 298 -23.75 -3.47 -14.47
C PHE A 298 -25.19 -3.67 -15.02
N ARG A 299 -25.52 -3.07 -16.17
CA ARG A 299 -26.82 -3.27 -16.83
C ARG A 299 -26.85 -4.52 -17.71
N LYS A 300 -25.68 -5.06 -18.08
CA LYS A 300 -25.60 -6.30 -18.82
C LYS A 300 -25.66 -7.47 -17.84
N PRO A 301 -26.39 -8.56 -18.18
CA PRO A 301 -26.34 -9.77 -17.38
C PRO A 301 -24.88 -10.27 -17.29
N PRO A 302 -24.46 -10.83 -16.15
CA PRO A 302 -23.10 -11.32 -15.98
C PRO A 302 -22.80 -12.35 -17.07
N ASP A 303 -21.68 -12.16 -17.77
CA ASP A 303 -21.25 -13.09 -18.81
C ASP A 303 -21.04 -14.47 -18.18
N SER A 304 -21.47 -15.52 -18.88
CA SER A 304 -21.38 -16.94 -18.48
C SER A 304 -19.96 -17.41 -18.11
N LYS A 305 -18.95 -16.59 -18.41
CA LYS A 305 -17.53 -16.80 -18.08
C LYS A 305 -17.10 -16.23 -16.71
N CYS A 306 -18.00 -15.65 -15.91
CA CYS A 306 -17.73 -15.28 -14.52
C CYS A 306 -18.12 -16.44 -13.56
N PRO A 307 -17.20 -17.34 -13.17
CA PRO A 307 -17.56 -18.55 -12.43
C PRO A 307 -17.74 -18.32 -10.92
N SER A 308 -17.78 -17.06 -10.43
CA SER A 308 -17.76 -16.80 -8.99
C SER A 308 -18.68 -15.68 -8.51
N MET A 309 -19.70 -15.31 -9.27
CA MET A 309 -20.82 -14.55 -8.71
C MET A 309 -22.12 -15.28 -9.00
N THR A 310 -22.30 -16.47 -8.44
CA THR A 310 -23.64 -17.01 -8.23
C THR A 310 -24.34 -16.10 -7.22
N PRO A 311 -25.41 -15.37 -7.60
CA PRO A 311 -26.29 -14.73 -6.64
C PRO A 311 -27.25 -15.81 -6.13
N ASP A 312 -26.76 -16.73 -5.30
CA ASP A 312 -27.64 -17.69 -4.62
C ASP A 312 -27.14 -17.97 -3.20
N THR A 313 -26.90 -16.90 -2.45
CA THR A 313 -26.98 -16.97 -0.99
C THR A 313 -28.41 -16.67 -0.57
N ARG A 314 -29.28 -17.68 -0.62
CA ARG A 314 -30.49 -17.65 0.20
C ARG A 314 -30.07 -17.91 1.65
N TYR A 315 -30.16 -16.88 2.48
CA TYR A 315 -30.00 -17.06 3.92
C TYR A 315 -31.18 -17.87 4.45
N ARG A 316 -30.93 -19.11 4.90
CA ARG A 316 -31.86 -19.82 5.79
C ARG A 316 -31.67 -19.28 7.20
N ALA A 317 -32.46 -18.29 7.57
CA ALA A 317 -32.60 -17.93 8.97
C ALA A 317 -33.57 -18.91 9.63
N ASN A 318 -33.09 -19.73 10.56
CA ASN A 318 -33.98 -20.47 11.46
C ASN A 318 -34.61 -19.43 12.39
N THR A 319 -35.92 -19.21 12.26
CA THR A 319 -36.69 -18.45 13.24
C THR A 319 -37.19 -19.43 14.29
N TRP A 320 -36.80 -19.21 15.55
CA TRP A 320 -37.39 -19.90 16.69
C TRP A 320 -38.75 -19.30 16.97
N GLN A 321 -39.79 -20.13 17.03
CA GLN A 321 -41.06 -19.76 17.63
C GLN A 321 -41.00 -20.04 19.13
N ASP A 322 -41.72 -19.24 19.93
CA ASP A 322 -41.77 -19.36 21.39
C ASP A 322 -42.37 -20.70 21.89
N ASP A 323 -42.83 -21.57 20.98
CA ASP A 323 -43.31 -22.93 21.29
C ASP A 323 -42.26 -24.04 21.11
N GLY A 324 -41.04 -23.69 20.67
CA GLY A 324 -39.93 -24.62 20.53
C GLY A 324 -39.94 -25.48 19.27
N SER A 325 -40.81 -25.21 18.28
CA SER A 325 -40.84 -25.94 17.00
C SER A 325 -40.09 -25.22 15.87
N LEU A 326 -39.47 -26.00 14.98
CA LEU A 326 -38.75 -25.53 13.78
C LEU A 326 -39.64 -25.67 12.55
N THR A 327 -39.87 -24.57 11.81
CA THR A 327 -40.48 -24.62 10.48
C THR A 327 -39.52 -24.08 9.43
N HIS A 328 -39.49 -24.74 8.27
CA HIS A 328 -38.65 -24.37 7.13
C HIS A 328 -39.49 -23.67 6.08
N ASN A 329 -39.46 -22.34 6.07
CA ASN A 329 -39.98 -21.57 4.94
C ASN A 329 -38.82 -21.15 4.04
N VAL A 330 -38.92 -21.54 2.76
CA VAL A 330 -38.01 -21.10 1.71
C VAL A 330 -38.61 -19.81 1.12
N VAL A 331 -37.85 -18.72 1.17
CA VAL A 331 -38.07 -17.55 0.31
C VAL A 331 -37.01 -17.58 -0.79
#